data_AF-A0A929DJM6-F1
#
_entry.id   AF-A0A929DJM6-F1
#
_cell.length_a   1.000
_cell.length_b   1.000
_cell.length_c   1.000
_cell.angle_alpha   90.00
_cell.angle_beta   90.00
_cell.angle_gamma   90.00
#
_symmetry.space_group_name_H-M   'P 1'
#
loop_
_entity.id
_entity.type
_entity.pdbx_description
1 polymer ?
#
loop_
_entity_poly.entity_id
_entity_poly.type
_entity_poly.pdbx_seq_one_letter_code
_entity_poly.pdbx_strand_id
1 'polypeptide(L)'
;MKKQELANWHCQYRLSKYHEDIEPYRARGEETKFHELFKPYEVIEGEGNCLLNSGIDEMWDLITGIVSGVDHIYDNSHAQIGVGDSDTAADATQTDLQAASNKTYKGMESGYPTSTSQKATFKSSFATGDANYAWKEWVVKQSTSAKCLNRKVEDLGTKTSGTWTLEVSITLS
;
A
#
# COMPACT_ATOMS: atom_id res chain seq x y z
N MET A 1 -36.35 -16.31 5.07
CA MET A 1 -34.89 -16.16 4.98
C MET A 1 -34.46 -15.11 5.98
N LYS A 2 -33.60 -15.44 6.95
CA LYS A 2 -32.90 -14.39 7.72
C LYS A 2 -32.02 -13.65 6.72
N LYS A 3 -32.16 -12.32 6.62
CA LYS A 3 -31.18 -11.51 5.89
C LYS A 3 -29.86 -11.65 6.66
N GLN A 4 -28.90 -12.33 6.06
CA GLN A 4 -27.53 -12.33 6.55
C GLN A 4 -26.82 -11.27 5.70
N GLU A 5 -26.50 -10.15 6.33
CA GLU A 5 -25.65 -9.14 5.70
C GLU A 5 -24.24 -9.72 5.58
N LEU A 6 -23.68 -9.68 4.37
CA LEU A 6 -22.31 -10.10 4.08
C LEU A 6 -21.52 -8.84 3.72
N ALA A 7 -20.37 -8.64 4.37
CA ALA A 7 -19.44 -7.58 3.99
C ALA A 7 -18.31 -8.20 3.17
N ASN A 8 -18.11 -7.70 1.95
CA ASN A 8 -17.06 -8.20 1.06
C ASN A 8 -15.89 -7.23 1.04
N TRP A 9 -14.71 -7.73 1.39
CA TRP A 9 -13.46 -7.00 1.29
C TRP A 9 -12.91 -7.15 -0.13
N HIS A 10 -12.94 -6.06 -0.89
CA HIS A 10 -12.42 -6.02 -2.26
C HIS A 10 -11.20 -5.13 -2.32
N CYS A 11 -10.07 -5.71 -2.69
CA CYS A 11 -8.82 -4.98 -2.90
C CYS A 11 -8.41 -5.07 -4.37
N GLN A 12 -8.00 -3.95 -4.94
CA GLN A 12 -7.38 -3.84 -6.25
C GLN A 12 -6.07 -3.08 -6.11
N TYR A 13 -5.08 -3.42 -6.92
CA TYR A 13 -3.83 -2.67 -6.98
C TYR A 13 -3.43 -2.39 -8.42
N ARG A 14 -2.67 -1.31 -8.59
CA ARG A 14 -2.04 -0.90 -9.84
C ARG A 14 -0.62 -0.48 -9.58
N LEU A 15 0.34 -1.18 -10.18
CA LEU A 15 1.75 -0.81 -10.20
C LEU A 15 2.06 -0.14 -11.54
N SER A 16 2.52 1.11 -11.51
CA SER A 16 2.99 1.85 -12.68
C SER A 16 4.51 2.00 -12.61
N LYS A 17 5.24 1.58 -13.65
CA LYS A 17 6.71 1.61 -13.69
C LYS A 17 7.20 2.64 -14.69
N TYR A 18 8.15 3.48 -14.29
CA TYR A 18 8.68 4.61 -15.04
C TYR A 18 10.21 4.54 -15.13
N HIS A 19 10.79 5.06 -16.21
CA HIS A 19 12.25 5.17 -16.31
C HIS A 19 12.78 6.34 -15.49
N GLU A 20 11.94 7.36 -15.31
CA GLU A 20 12.25 8.62 -14.66
C GLU A 20 12.19 8.50 -13.14
N ASP A 21 12.89 9.43 -12.48
CA ASP A 21 12.91 9.54 -11.03
C ASP A 21 11.91 10.61 -10.55
N ILE A 22 11.07 10.25 -9.59
CA ILE A 22 10.05 11.15 -9.03
C ILE A 22 10.63 12.14 -8.01
N GLU A 23 11.80 11.84 -7.41
CA GLU A 23 12.39 12.66 -6.33
C GLU A 23 12.50 14.16 -6.64
N PRO A 24 12.92 14.60 -7.84
CA PRO A 24 12.95 16.03 -8.16
C PRO A 24 11.58 16.69 -8.06
N TYR A 25 10.51 15.98 -8.40
CA TYR A 25 9.13 16.48 -8.32
C TYR A 25 8.62 16.45 -6.88
N ARG A 26 8.90 15.36 -6.15
CA ARG A 26 8.60 15.25 -4.71
C ARG A 26 9.24 16.37 -3.90
N ALA A 27 10.50 16.70 -4.16
CA ALA A 27 11.22 17.79 -3.48
C ALA A 27 10.57 19.17 -3.69
N ARG A 28 9.77 19.35 -4.73
CA ARG A 28 9.02 20.58 -5.01
C ARG A 28 7.54 20.49 -4.61
N GLY A 29 7.07 19.36 -4.08
CA GLY A 29 5.65 19.11 -3.82
C GLY A 29 4.81 18.94 -5.09
N GLU A 30 5.44 18.49 -6.18
CA GLU A 30 4.85 18.43 -7.53
C GLU A 30 4.70 16.99 -8.05
N GLU A 31 4.52 16.00 -7.16
CA GLU A 31 4.39 14.58 -7.54
C GLU A 31 3.31 14.34 -8.61
N THR A 32 2.18 15.05 -8.53
CA THR A 32 1.14 14.99 -9.58
C THR A 32 1.67 15.33 -10.96
N LYS A 33 2.57 16.34 -11.09
CA LYS A 33 3.16 16.72 -12.38
C LYS A 33 4.03 15.60 -12.96
N PHE A 34 4.68 14.79 -12.13
CA PHE A 34 5.44 13.63 -12.60
C PHE A 34 4.51 12.67 -13.35
N HIS A 35 3.36 12.33 -12.76
CA HIS A 35 2.38 11.41 -13.36
C HIS A 35 1.67 11.99 -14.58
N GLU A 36 1.60 13.32 -14.71
CA GLU A 36 1.06 14.00 -15.89
C GLU A 36 2.06 14.04 -17.06
N LEU A 37 3.35 14.22 -16.76
CA LEU A 37 4.41 14.39 -17.76
C LEU A 37 4.95 13.07 -18.30
N PHE A 38 5.04 12.04 -17.45
CA PHE A 38 5.64 10.77 -17.80
C PHE A 38 4.60 9.66 -17.89
N LYS A 39 4.73 8.83 -18.93
CA LYS A 39 3.91 7.64 -19.11
C LYS A 39 4.67 6.43 -18.59
N PRO A 40 4.03 5.53 -17.83
CA PRO A 40 4.69 4.30 -17.41
C PRO A 40 5.03 3.45 -18.62
N TYR A 41 6.22 2.83 -18.61
CA TYR A 41 6.62 1.86 -19.63
C TYR A 41 5.93 0.50 -19.44
N GLU A 42 5.46 0.23 -18.22
CA GLU A 42 4.74 -0.99 -17.86
C GLU A 42 3.75 -0.70 -16.73
N VAL A 43 2.57 -1.30 -16.84
CA VAL A 43 1.52 -1.24 -15.82
C VAL A 43 1.10 -2.68 -15.50
N ILE A 44 1.11 -3.03 -14.21
CA ILE A 44 0.59 -4.31 -13.70
C ILE A 44 -0.62 -3.99 -12.83
N GLU A 45 -1.72 -4.68 -13.08
CA GLU A 45 -2.95 -4.57 -12.29
C GLU A 45 -3.34 -5.94 -11.76
N GLY A 46 -3.97 -5.96 -10.60
CA GLY A 46 -4.50 -7.19 -10.03
C GLY A 46 -5.44 -6.95 -8.87
N GLU A 47 -5.99 -8.06 -8.38
CA GLU A 47 -7.03 -8.05 -7.37
C GLU A 47 -6.70 -8.98 -6.21
N GLY A 48 -7.40 -8.76 -5.10
CA GLY A 48 -7.30 -9.55 -3.90
C GLY A 48 -6.07 -9.23 -3.05
N ASN A 49 -6.18 -9.63 -1.80
CA ASN A 49 -5.16 -9.59 -0.76
C ASN A 49 -5.65 -10.48 0.39
N CYS A 50 -4.80 -10.70 1.37
CA CYS A 50 -5.19 -11.19 2.68
C CYS A 50 -5.40 -10.00 3.60
N LEU A 51 -6.62 -9.84 4.12
CA LEU A 51 -6.91 -8.95 5.22
C LEU A 51 -6.29 -9.54 6.49
N LEU A 52 -5.44 -8.77 7.18
CA LEU A 52 -4.70 -9.26 8.34
C LEU A 52 -5.48 -8.97 9.64
N ASN A 53 -5.38 -9.88 10.61
CA ASN A 53 -6.07 -9.75 11.89
C ASN A 53 -5.70 -8.45 12.61
N SER A 54 -4.42 -8.05 12.58
CA SER A 54 -3.97 -6.78 13.16
C SER A 54 -4.65 -5.57 12.52
N GLY A 55 -4.89 -5.61 11.21
CA GLY A 55 -5.58 -4.55 10.48
C GLY A 55 -7.06 -4.46 10.88
N ILE A 56 -7.72 -5.61 10.97
CA ILE A 56 -9.12 -5.71 11.44
C ILE A 56 -9.24 -5.13 12.86
N ASP A 57 -8.35 -5.52 13.77
CA ASP A 57 -8.38 -5.06 15.16
C ASP A 57 -8.17 -3.54 15.24
N GLU A 58 -7.23 -2.96 14.48
CA GLU A 58 -7.05 -1.49 14.44
C GLU A 58 -8.30 -0.76 13.95
N MET A 59 -8.97 -1.30 12.92
CA MET A 59 -10.21 -0.71 12.43
C MET A 59 -11.28 -0.67 13.52
N TRP A 60 -11.43 -1.76 14.28
CA TRP A 60 -12.39 -1.81 15.39
C TRP A 60 -11.98 -0.95 16.58
N ASP A 61 -10.70 -0.91 16.92
CA ASP A 61 -10.19 -0.09 18.00
C ASP A 61 -10.42 1.41 17.70
N LEU A 62 -10.25 1.83 16.44
CA LEU A 62 -10.56 3.19 15.99
C LEU A 62 -12.05 3.49 16.04
N ILE A 63 -12.91 2.56 15.60
CA ILE A 63 -14.38 2.73 15.60
C ILE A 63 -14.93 2.81 17.02
N THR A 64 -14.41 1.99 17.93
CA THR A 64 -14.85 1.93 19.33
C THR A 64 -14.21 3.02 20.20
N GLY A 65 -13.16 3.69 19.70
CA GLY A 65 -12.42 4.73 20.42
C GLY A 65 -11.45 4.18 21.47
N ILE A 66 -11.10 2.89 21.40
CA ILE A 66 -10.00 2.29 22.20
C ILE A 66 -8.68 2.96 21.84
N VAL A 67 -8.48 3.22 20.55
CA VAL A 67 -7.34 4.00 20.04
C VAL A 67 -7.85 5.20 19.23
N SER A 68 -7.04 6.24 19.14
CA SER A 68 -7.35 7.44 18.36
C SER A 68 -6.09 8.24 18.05
N GLY A 69 -6.20 9.17 17.09
CA GLY A 69 -5.13 10.11 16.76
C GLY A 69 -4.06 9.56 15.81
N VAL A 70 -3.04 10.38 15.61
CA VAL A 70 -1.99 10.22 14.57
C VAL A 70 -1.22 8.90 14.66
N ASP A 71 -1.13 8.31 15.85
CA ASP A 71 -0.41 7.05 16.07
C ASP A 71 -1.16 5.82 15.53
N HIS A 72 -2.43 5.97 15.13
CA HIS A 72 -3.31 4.88 14.73
C HIS A 72 -4.03 5.13 13.40
N ILE A 73 -4.32 6.40 13.08
CA ILE A 73 -4.95 6.73 11.80
C ILE A 73 -3.96 6.54 10.64
N TYR A 74 -4.52 6.22 9.47
CA TYR A 74 -3.78 6.12 8.22
C TYR A 74 -3.93 7.46 7.48
N ASP A 75 -3.18 8.47 7.90
CA ASP A 75 -3.09 9.74 7.17
C ASP A 75 -1.85 9.76 6.25
N ASN A 76 -1.60 10.89 5.57
CA ASN A 76 -0.47 11.02 4.65
C ASN A 76 0.91 10.78 5.32
N SER A 77 1.07 11.20 6.58
CA SER A 77 2.33 11.09 7.31
C SER A 77 2.52 9.73 7.97
N HIS A 78 1.42 9.04 8.27
CA HIS A 78 1.45 7.82 9.08
C HIS A 78 1.09 6.54 8.32
N ALA A 79 0.50 6.63 7.13
CA ALA A 79 0.27 5.47 6.27
C ALA A 79 1.48 5.19 5.36
N GLN A 80 1.77 3.91 5.12
CA GLN A 80 2.87 3.47 4.29
C GLN A 80 2.48 2.26 3.44
N ILE A 81 3.10 2.14 2.27
CA ILE A 81 3.12 0.90 1.49
C ILE A 81 4.49 0.26 1.66
N GLY A 82 4.51 -1.02 2.02
CA GLY A 82 5.73 -1.83 2.06
C GLY A 82 5.81 -2.80 0.89
N VAL A 83 7.02 -3.09 0.42
CA VAL A 83 7.32 -4.10 -0.60
C VAL A 83 8.48 -4.97 -0.17
N GLY A 84 8.40 -6.28 -0.46
CA GLY A 84 9.40 -7.27 -0.07
C GLY A 84 9.60 -8.37 -1.11
N ASP A 85 10.60 -9.22 -0.89
CA ASP A 85 11.00 -10.29 -1.81
C ASP A 85 10.59 -11.70 -1.37
N SER A 86 9.72 -11.84 -0.36
CA SER A 86 9.20 -13.15 0.06
C SER A 86 8.02 -13.61 -0.79
N ASP A 87 8.03 -14.88 -1.16
CA ASP A 87 6.93 -15.61 -1.79
C ASP A 87 6.12 -16.47 -0.78
N THR A 88 6.38 -16.31 0.52
CA THR A 88 5.61 -16.97 1.57
C THR A 88 4.15 -16.57 1.48
N ALA A 89 3.25 -17.55 1.34
CA ALA A 89 1.81 -17.33 1.22
C ALA A 89 1.25 -16.36 2.28
N ALA A 90 0.28 -15.55 1.88
CA ALA A 90 -0.38 -14.62 2.78
C ALA A 90 -1.27 -15.36 3.78
N ASP A 91 -1.06 -15.05 5.06
CA ASP A 91 -1.81 -15.62 6.17
C ASP A 91 -2.27 -14.49 7.11
N ALA A 92 -3.53 -14.58 7.57
CA ALA A 92 -4.16 -13.51 8.34
C ALA A 92 -3.49 -13.24 9.70
N THR A 93 -2.69 -14.18 10.21
CA THR A 93 -1.95 -14.03 11.47
C THR A 93 -0.62 -13.30 11.32
N GLN A 94 -0.16 -13.08 10.08
CA GLN A 94 1.05 -12.31 9.81
C GLN A 94 0.84 -10.85 10.21
N THR A 95 1.87 -10.24 10.78
CA THR A 95 1.83 -8.84 11.25
C THR A 95 2.75 -7.93 10.46
N ASP A 96 3.42 -8.45 9.43
CA ASP A 96 4.32 -7.68 8.56
C ASP A 96 4.60 -8.42 7.23
N LEU A 97 5.36 -7.78 6.35
CA LEU A 97 6.03 -8.46 5.23
C LEU A 97 6.87 -9.65 5.72
N GLN A 98 6.93 -10.70 4.91
CA GLN A 98 7.64 -11.94 5.25
C GLN A 98 9.11 -11.93 4.78
N ALA A 99 9.51 -10.93 3.99
CA ALA A 99 10.89 -10.71 3.59
C ALA A 99 11.78 -10.44 4.81
N ALA A 100 12.90 -11.15 4.87
CA ALA A 100 13.84 -11.03 5.99
C ALA A 100 14.64 -9.73 5.93
N SER A 101 15.25 -9.43 4.77
CA SER A 101 16.17 -8.31 4.59
C SER A 101 15.75 -7.33 3.49
N ASN A 102 15.28 -7.83 2.35
CA ASN A 102 14.85 -6.98 1.24
C ASN A 102 13.40 -6.54 1.47
N LYS A 103 13.23 -5.56 2.36
CA LYS A 103 11.95 -4.92 2.65
C LYS A 103 12.13 -3.42 2.76
N THR A 104 11.20 -2.68 2.15
CA THR A 104 11.22 -1.22 2.11
C THR A 104 9.80 -0.72 2.29
N TYR A 105 9.63 0.29 3.13
CA TYR A 105 8.35 0.98 3.34
C TYR A 105 8.49 2.42 2.87
N LYS A 106 7.50 2.91 2.14
CA LYS A 106 7.43 4.31 1.69
C LYS A 106 6.13 4.93 2.18
N GLY A 107 6.24 6.18 2.63
CA GLY A 107 5.10 7.02 2.94
C GLY A 107 4.22 7.26 1.72
N MET A 108 3.05 7.85 1.97
CA MET A 108 2.10 8.15 0.91
C MET A 108 2.56 9.35 0.08
N GLU A 109 2.24 9.33 -1.22
CA GLU A 109 2.30 10.53 -2.06
C GLU A 109 1.38 11.62 -1.52
N SER A 110 1.71 12.89 -1.81
CA SER A 110 0.90 14.04 -1.42
C SER A 110 -0.57 13.88 -1.85
N GLY A 111 -1.49 14.12 -0.90
CA GLY A 111 -2.93 13.97 -1.13
C GLY A 111 -3.47 12.54 -0.92
N TYR A 112 -2.60 11.56 -0.63
CA TYR A 112 -2.99 10.20 -0.25
C TYR A 112 -2.73 9.93 1.25
N PRO A 113 -3.49 9.02 1.88
CA PRO A 113 -4.60 8.29 1.30
C PRO A 113 -5.86 9.15 1.12
N THR A 114 -6.77 8.69 0.28
CA THR A 114 -8.10 9.30 0.07
C THR A 114 -9.20 8.34 0.53
N SER A 115 -10.34 8.88 0.93
CA SER A 115 -11.54 8.10 1.28
C SER A 115 -12.77 8.70 0.61
N THR A 116 -13.30 8.01 -0.39
CA THR A 116 -14.46 8.47 -1.19
C THR A 116 -15.31 7.28 -1.60
N SER A 117 -16.64 7.41 -1.59
CA SER A 117 -17.55 6.39 -2.11
C SER A 117 -17.32 4.97 -1.56
N GLN A 118 -17.18 4.82 -0.24
CA GLN A 118 -16.88 3.54 0.43
C GLN A 118 -15.57 2.88 -0.03
N LYS A 119 -14.62 3.69 -0.54
CA LYS A 119 -13.31 3.27 -1.01
C LYS A 119 -12.19 4.06 -0.33
N ALA A 120 -11.23 3.35 0.23
CA ALA A 120 -9.93 3.92 0.60
C ALA A 120 -8.93 3.69 -0.53
N THR A 121 -8.17 4.72 -0.91
CA THR A 121 -7.07 4.59 -1.88
C THR A 121 -5.77 5.08 -1.28
N PHE A 122 -4.74 4.23 -1.37
CA PHE A 122 -3.38 4.46 -0.92
C PHE A 122 -2.45 4.52 -2.13
N LYS A 123 -1.40 5.35 -2.07
CA LYS A 123 -0.45 5.47 -3.18
C LYS A 123 0.93 5.85 -2.66
N SER A 124 1.95 5.11 -3.08
CA SER A 124 3.35 5.40 -2.77
C SER A 124 4.22 5.18 -4.01
N SER A 125 5.13 6.12 -4.27
CA SER A 125 6.20 5.96 -5.26
C SER A 125 7.54 5.62 -4.61
N PHE A 126 8.17 4.59 -5.14
CA PHE A 126 9.52 4.15 -4.83
C PHE A 126 10.45 4.73 -5.91
N ALA A 127 11.28 5.69 -5.51
CA ALA A 127 12.20 6.42 -6.37
C ALA A 127 13.33 5.54 -6.92
N THR A 128 14.22 6.11 -7.72
CA THR A 128 15.29 5.34 -8.39
C THR A 128 16.17 4.52 -7.43
N GLY A 129 16.43 5.02 -6.22
CA GLY A 129 17.24 4.35 -5.20
C GLY A 129 16.47 3.41 -4.26
N ASP A 130 15.13 3.43 -4.31
CA ASP A 130 14.30 2.68 -3.38
C ASP A 130 14.04 1.25 -3.88
N ALA A 131 14.13 0.27 -2.97
CA ALA A 131 13.66 -1.10 -3.17
C ALA A 131 14.15 -1.79 -4.46
N ASN A 132 15.43 -1.65 -4.81
CA ASN A 132 16.03 -2.23 -6.00
C ASN A 132 16.35 -3.73 -5.82
N TYR A 133 15.28 -4.52 -5.74
CA TYR A 133 15.27 -5.98 -5.61
C TYR A 133 13.96 -6.55 -6.18
N ALA A 134 13.76 -7.87 -6.09
CA ALA A 134 12.52 -8.52 -6.54
C ALA A 134 11.33 -8.14 -5.65
N TRP A 135 10.23 -7.66 -6.21
CA TRP A 135 9.01 -7.38 -5.48
C TRP A 135 8.08 -8.58 -5.61
N LYS A 136 8.00 -9.38 -4.55
CA LYS A 136 7.16 -10.60 -4.48
C LYS A 136 6.00 -10.48 -3.48
N GLU A 137 5.96 -9.39 -2.72
CA GLU A 137 4.90 -9.10 -1.78
C GLU A 137 4.76 -7.59 -1.54
N TRP A 138 3.57 -7.19 -1.10
CA TRP A 138 3.31 -5.83 -0.65
C TRP A 138 2.28 -5.78 0.50
N VAL A 139 2.29 -4.67 1.24
CA VAL A 139 1.47 -4.44 2.43
C VAL A 139 1.05 -2.97 2.52
N VAL A 140 -0.16 -2.68 3.03
CA VAL A 140 -0.50 -1.33 3.53
C VAL A 140 -0.34 -1.36 5.05
N LYS A 141 0.40 -0.40 5.60
CA LYS A 141 0.85 -0.41 7.00
C LYS A 141 0.71 0.96 7.65
N GLN A 142 0.33 0.98 8.92
CA GLN A 142 0.43 2.16 9.77
C GLN A 142 1.86 2.23 10.35
N SER A 143 2.53 3.36 10.20
CA SER A 143 3.97 3.50 10.49
C SER A 143 4.34 3.54 11.99
N THR A 144 3.46 4.05 12.84
CA THR A 144 3.64 4.18 14.29
C THR A 144 3.13 2.95 15.04
N SER A 145 1.87 2.56 14.87
CA SER A 145 1.31 1.35 15.48
C SER A 145 1.86 0.07 14.88
N ALA A 146 2.54 0.17 13.72
CA ALA A 146 3.11 -0.94 12.95
C ALA A 146 2.08 -1.99 12.50
N LYS A 147 0.78 -1.75 12.69
CA LYS A 147 -0.27 -2.68 12.27
C LYS A 147 -0.38 -2.66 10.76
N CYS A 148 -0.40 -3.85 10.17
CA CYS A 148 -0.60 -4.03 8.74
C CYS A 148 -2.09 -4.22 8.47
N LEU A 149 -2.63 -3.39 7.57
CA LEU A 149 -4.02 -3.48 7.13
C LEU A 149 -4.24 -4.77 6.35
N ASN A 150 -3.36 -5.05 5.39
CA ASN A 150 -3.48 -6.20 4.51
C ASN A 150 -2.12 -6.59 3.93
N ARG A 151 -1.99 -7.81 3.41
CA ARG A 151 -0.80 -8.26 2.67
C ARG A 151 -1.19 -9.00 1.40
N LYS A 152 -0.37 -8.91 0.35
CA LYS A 152 -0.50 -9.70 -0.87
C LYS A 152 0.85 -10.25 -1.27
N VAL A 153 0.85 -11.50 -1.71
CA VAL A 153 1.97 -12.13 -2.42
C VAL A 153 1.66 -12.03 -3.91
N GLU A 154 2.57 -11.44 -4.67
CA GLU A 154 2.48 -11.26 -6.11
C GLU A 154 3.86 -10.96 -6.68
N ASP A 155 4.25 -11.64 -7.76
CA ASP A 155 5.50 -11.32 -8.45
C ASP A 155 5.27 -10.10 -9.37
N LEU A 156 5.84 -8.97 -8.98
CA LEU A 156 5.75 -7.70 -9.68
C LEU A 156 7.03 -7.39 -10.48
N GLY A 157 7.98 -8.32 -10.50
CA GLY A 157 9.27 -8.20 -11.16
C GLY A 157 10.38 -7.66 -10.27
N THR A 158 11.55 -7.43 -10.86
CA THR A 158 12.73 -6.89 -10.17
C THR A 158 12.97 -5.44 -10.53
N LYS A 159 12.96 -4.57 -9.54
CA LYS A 159 13.28 -3.16 -9.71
C LYS A 159 14.80 -2.95 -9.67
N THR A 160 15.32 -2.17 -10.60
CA THR A 160 16.76 -1.83 -10.68
C THR A 160 17.01 -0.33 -10.62
N SER A 161 16.12 0.47 -11.22
CA SER A 161 16.16 1.93 -11.25
C SER A 161 14.79 2.49 -11.59
N GLY A 162 14.69 3.83 -11.66
CA GLY A 162 13.46 4.54 -12.02
C GLY A 162 12.39 4.48 -10.93
N THR A 163 11.23 5.03 -11.23
CA THR A 163 10.12 5.11 -10.27
C THR A 163 9.15 3.96 -10.45
N TRP A 164 8.81 3.28 -9.35
CA TRP A 164 7.71 2.33 -9.30
C TRP A 164 6.64 2.88 -8.35
N THR A 165 5.43 3.09 -8.85
CA THR A 165 4.30 3.66 -8.10
C THR A 165 3.24 2.60 -7.88
N LEU A 166 3.01 2.23 -6.62
CA LEU A 166 1.97 1.29 -6.25
C LEU A 166 0.76 2.04 -5.70
N GLU A 167 -0.38 1.90 -6.36
CA GLU A 167 -1.69 2.35 -5.91
C GLU A 167 -2.50 1.16 -5.44
N VAL A 168 -3.12 1.25 -4.26
CA VAL A 168 -3.97 0.21 -3.67
C VAL A 168 -5.32 0.82 -3.34
N SER A 169 -6.38 0.21 -3.85
CA SER A 169 -7.77 0.61 -3.58
C SER A 169 -8.52 -0.51 -2.87
N ILE A 170 -9.20 -0.16 -1.78
CA ILE A 170 -9.97 -1.10 -0.96
C ILE A 170 -11.40 -0.59 -0.81
N THR A 171 -12.37 -1.45 -1.11
CA THR A 171 -13.80 -1.21 -0.86
C THR A 171 -14.39 -2.27 0.06
N LEU A 172 -15.34 -1.85 0.88
CA LEU A 172 -16.19 -2.73 1.68
C LEU A 172 -17.64 -2.58 1.20
N SER A 173 -18.24 -3.65 0.67
CA SER A 173 -19.58 -3.64 0.05
C SER A 173 -20.40 -4.91 0.27
#